data_AF-A0A8H6TSX8-F1
#
_entry.id   AF-A0A8H6TSX8-F1
#
_cell.length_a   1.000
_cell.length_b   1.000
_cell.length_c   1.000
_cell.angle_alpha   90.00
_cell.angle_beta   90.00
_cell.angle_gamma   90.00
#
_symmetry.space_group_name_H-M   'P 1'
#
loop_
_entity.id
_entity.type
_entity.pdbx_description
1 polymer ?
#
loop_
_entity_poly.entity_id
_entity_poly.type
_entity_poly.pdbx_seq_one_letter_code
_entity_poly.pdbx_strand_id
1 'polypeptide(L)'
;MQNMRPLLCLALFVISGACVAPAGPWDAFNLSPASKTVYPTSIYQTTGTVSHAHALVDNVGSATVSGNGSWFTLDFGKEIGGLVSFNLDSVSATTSLALSFTESPMFIRSYASDDSSYPAANTTFDTVFHIPAPLSPGYWVQPAFSLRGGFRYLSIVLTDPNGAPVTISNVSAAISFAPHIENLRAYAGYFYAKDPTFHDHDFLTKGGSFAFQTNTVPLNTGRMVPFESAGHWANNATLGVAGPIIVDGAKRDRHVQPKVSL
;
A
#
# COMPACT_ATOMS: atom_id res chain seq x y z
N MET A 1 31.82 64.60 -15.59
CA MET A 1 32.34 63.30 -15.11
C MET A 1 31.61 62.94 -13.83
N GLN A 2 30.55 62.13 -13.92
CA GLN A 2 29.85 61.57 -12.76
C GLN A 2 29.99 60.05 -12.81
N ASN A 3 30.56 59.52 -11.73
CA ASN A 3 31.02 58.14 -11.61
C ASN A 3 29.84 57.18 -11.47
N MET A 4 29.69 56.28 -12.44
CA MET A 4 28.75 55.17 -12.40
C MET A 4 29.39 54.03 -11.58
N ARG A 5 28.87 53.76 -10.38
CA ARG A 5 29.29 52.60 -9.57
C ARG A 5 28.44 51.38 -9.97
N PRO A 6 29.03 50.23 -10.33
CA PRO A 6 28.27 49.02 -10.61
C PRO A 6 27.73 48.43 -9.31
N LEU A 7 26.42 48.23 -9.24
CA LEU A 7 25.75 47.51 -8.16
C LEU A 7 25.97 46.01 -8.40
N LEU A 8 26.79 45.37 -7.58
CA LEU A 8 27.02 43.93 -7.63
C LEU A 8 25.85 43.23 -6.93
N CYS A 9 24.88 42.71 -7.70
CA CYS A 9 23.82 41.87 -7.17
C CYS A 9 24.37 40.49 -6.80
N LEU A 10 24.58 40.26 -5.51
CA LEU A 10 24.94 38.94 -4.98
C LEU A 10 23.68 38.06 -4.99
N ALA A 11 23.58 37.17 -5.98
CA ALA A 11 22.54 36.14 -6.01
C ALA A 11 22.83 35.11 -4.91
N LEU A 12 22.13 35.22 -3.77
CA LEU A 12 22.07 34.15 -2.78
C LEU A 12 21.32 32.97 -3.37
N PHE A 13 22.07 31.97 -3.86
CA PHE A 13 21.53 30.63 -4.07
C PHE A 13 21.21 30.05 -2.68
N VAL A 14 19.97 30.19 -2.25
CA VAL A 14 19.44 29.38 -1.16
C VAL A 14 19.37 27.95 -1.70
N ILE A 15 20.41 27.16 -1.41
CA ILE A 15 20.33 25.72 -1.57
C ILE A 15 19.31 25.28 -0.53
N SER A 16 18.09 24.98 -0.96
CA SER A 16 17.10 24.27 -0.15
C SER A 16 17.64 22.88 0.14
N GLY A 17 18.53 22.78 1.14
CA GLY A 17 19.02 21.50 1.63
C GLY A 17 17.82 20.77 2.22
N ALA A 18 17.45 19.63 1.64
CA ALA A 18 16.54 18.71 2.28
C ALA A 18 17.14 18.37 3.65
N CYS A 19 16.50 18.83 4.74
CA CYS A 19 16.92 18.45 6.08
C CYS A 19 16.51 16.99 6.29
N VAL A 20 17.43 16.08 6.03
CA VAL A 20 17.26 14.66 6.38
C VAL A 20 17.94 14.45 7.72
N ALA A 21 17.33 13.62 8.57
CA ALA A 21 17.97 13.18 9.80
C ALA A 21 19.36 12.60 9.48
N PRO A 22 20.37 12.83 10.35
CA PRO A 22 21.66 12.15 10.20
C PRO A 22 21.47 10.63 10.35
N ALA A 23 22.50 9.86 10.01
CA ALA A 23 22.49 8.43 10.30
C ALA A 23 22.54 8.20 11.82
N GLY A 24 21.76 7.25 12.33
CA GLY A 24 21.73 6.97 13.76
C GLY A 24 20.92 5.72 14.15
N PRO A 25 20.88 5.38 15.45
CA PRO A 25 20.20 4.16 15.93
C PRO A 25 18.70 4.11 15.60
N TRP A 26 18.06 5.27 15.39
CA TRP A 26 16.65 5.35 14.98
C TRP A 26 16.39 4.78 13.59
N ASP A 27 17.40 4.69 12.72
CA ASP A 27 17.24 4.17 11.35
C ASP A 27 16.75 2.72 11.33
N ALA A 28 17.06 1.94 12.38
CA ALA A 28 16.58 0.57 12.55
C ALA A 28 15.05 0.47 12.67
N PHE A 29 14.38 1.58 13.00
CA PHE A 29 12.92 1.66 13.17
C PHE A 29 12.23 2.40 12.01
N ASN A 30 12.98 2.72 10.95
CA ASN A 30 12.41 3.32 9.75
C ASN A 30 11.72 2.25 8.88
N LEU A 31 10.41 2.11 9.08
CA LEU A 31 9.60 1.12 8.37
C LEU A 31 9.26 1.54 6.92
N SER A 32 9.54 2.78 6.52
CA SER A 32 9.17 3.29 5.20
C SER A 32 9.76 2.46 4.05
N PRO A 33 8.99 2.20 3.00
CA PRO A 33 9.52 1.61 1.77
C PRO A 33 10.69 2.43 1.20
N ALA A 34 11.68 1.75 0.61
CA ALA A 34 12.78 2.43 -0.07
C ALA A 34 12.38 2.96 -1.45
N SER A 35 11.24 2.51 -1.98
CA SER A 35 10.70 2.86 -3.30
C SER A 35 9.19 3.06 -3.21
N LYS A 36 8.63 3.85 -4.13
CA LYS A 36 7.18 3.99 -4.33
C LYS A 36 6.54 2.75 -4.95
N THR A 37 7.33 1.84 -5.52
CA THR A 37 6.88 0.52 -5.96
C THR A 37 7.51 -0.52 -5.06
N VAL A 38 6.69 -1.35 -4.45
CA VAL A 38 7.11 -2.42 -3.55
C VAL A 38 6.74 -3.79 -4.12
N TYR A 39 7.59 -4.77 -3.82
CA TYR A 39 7.44 -6.15 -4.23
C TYR A 39 7.26 -7.03 -2.99
N PRO A 40 6.59 -8.19 -3.14
CA PRO A 40 6.45 -9.14 -2.04
C PRO A 40 7.81 -9.73 -1.65
N THR A 41 8.03 -9.88 -0.35
CA THR A 41 9.30 -10.39 0.22
C THR A 41 9.26 -11.89 0.50
N SER A 42 8.06 -12.48 0.56
CA SER A 42 7.90 -13.92 0.75
C SER A 42 6.51 -14.39 0.31
N ILE A 43 6.37 -15.70 0.13
CA ILE A 43 5.07 -16.37 0.07
C ILE A 43 4.68 -16.76 1.50
N TYR A 44 3.53 -16.27 1.95
CA TYR A 44 3.03 -16.59 3.28
C TYR A 44 2.36 -17.97 3.30
N GLN A 45 1.48 -18.25 2.33
CA GLN A 45 0.85 -19.57 2.18
C GLN A 45 0.33 -19.80 0.76
N THR A 46 0.07 -21.06 0.44
CA THR A 46 -0.59 -21.51 -0.80
C THR A 46 -1.68 -22.52 -0.47
N THR A 47 -2.78 -22.49 -1.21
CA THR A 47 -3.90 -23.43 -1.07
C THR A 47 -4.33 -23.91 -2.45
N GLY A 48 -4.63 -25.21 -2.59
CA GLY A 48 -4.99 -25.82 -3.86
C GLY A 48 -3.77 -26.07 -4.76
N THR A 49 -3.94 -25.91 -6.08
CA THR A 49 -2.88 -26.18 -7.06
C THR A 49 -2.18 -24.88 -7.47
N VAL A 50 -1.02 -24.65 -6.85
CA VAL A 50 -0.13 -23.52 -7.16
C VAL A 50 1.27 -24.06 -7.44
N SER A 51 1.87 -23.66 -8.54
CA SER A 51 3.24 -24.03 -8.93
C SER A 51 4.13 -22.79 -9.01
N HIS A 52 5.38 -22.94 -8.59
CA HIS A 52 6.41 -21.89 -8.65
C HIS A 52 6.04 -20.57 -7.95
N ALA A 53 5.21 -20.60 -6.90
CA ALA A 53 4.79 -19.40 -6.15
C ALA A 53 5.97 -18.53 -5.69
N HIS A 54 7.06 -19.16 -5.25
CA HIS A 54 8.27 -18.47 -4.78
C HIS A 54 8.92 -17.60 -5.87
N ALA A 55 8.66 -17.85 -7.15
CA ALA A 55 9.19 -17.03 -8.24
C ALA A 55 8.56 -15.62 -8.29
N LEU A 56 7.44 -15.39 -7.60
CA LEU A 56 6.83 -14.07 -7.48
C LEU A 56 7.59 -13.14 -6.52
N VAL A 57 8.37 -13.71 -5.59
CA VAL A 57 9.16 -12.95 -4.62
C VAL A 57 10.30 -12.25 -5.36
N ASP A 58 10.50 -10.96 -5.06
CA ASP A 58 11.50 -10.11 -5.73
C ASP A 58 11.41 -10.10 -7.27
N ASN A 59 10.24 -10.47 -7.82
CA ASN A 59 9.95 -10.50 -9.25
C ASN A 59 10.96 -11.32 -10.08
N VAL A 60 11.30 -12.53 -9.62
CA VAL A 60 12.29 -13.39 -10.29
C VAL A 60 11.69 -14.31 -11.36
N GLY A 61 10.36 -14.41 -11.46
CA GLY A 61 9.67 -15.21 -12.47
C GLY A 61 8.16 -15.23 -12.31
N SER A 62 7.54 -16.33 -12.76
CA SER A 62 6.10 -16.51 -12.82
C SER A 62 5.62 -17.67 -11.95
N ALA A 63 4.39 -17.57 -11.45
CA ALA A 63 3.67 -18.65 -10.78
C ALA A 63 2.41 -19.02 -11.57
N THR A 64 2.08 -20.31 -11.60
CA THR A 64 0.86 -20.80 -12.24
C THR A 64 -0.11 -21.35 -11.20
N VAL A 65 -1.35 -20.90 -11.24
CA VAL A 65 -2.46 -21.34 -10.40
C VAL A 65 -3.50 -22.06 -11.26
N SER A 66 -4.02 -23.19 -10.80
CA SER A 66 -5.10 -23.91 -11.48
C SER A 66 -6.08 -24.52 -10.49
N GLY A 67 -7.27 -24.88 -10.94
CA GLY A 67 -8.35 -25.38 -10.08
C GLY A 67 -9.11 -24.23 -9.41
N ASN A 68 -10.44 -24.27 -9.53
CA ASN A 68 -11.32 -23.26 -8.94
C ASN A 68 -11.10 -23.17 -7.42
N GLY A 69 -10.89 -21.97 -6.91
CA GLY A 69 -10.65 -21.71 -5.49
C GLY A 69 -9.20 -21.93 -5.05
N SER A 70 -8.26 -22.23 -5.94
CA SER A 70 -6.83 -22.23 -5.63
C SER A 70 -6.31 -20.79 -5.48
N TRP A 71 -5.37 -20.59 -4.57
CA TRP A 71 -4.84 -19.25 -4.27
C TRP A 71 -3.49 -19.29 -3.56
N PHE A 72 -2.81 -18.16 -3.57
CA PHE A 72 -1.61 -17.93 -2.79
C PHE A 72 -1.66 -16.57 -2.11
N THR A 73 -0.92 -16.43 -1.00
CA THR A 73 -0.76 -15.18 -0.27
C THR A 73 0.68 -14.71 -0.31
N LEU A 74 0.84 -13.46 -0.72
CA LEU A 74 2.10 -12.72 -0.70
C LEU A 74 2.20 -11.93 0.60
N ASP A 75 3.38 -11.93 1.22
CA ASP A 75 3.73 -11.05 2.34
C ASP A 75 4.73 -10.00 1.87
N PHE A 76 4.39 -8.73 2.04
CA PHE A 76 5.26 -7.59 1.73
C PHE A 76 6.29 -7.29 2.84
N GLY A 77 6.28 -8.07 3.93
CA GLY A 77 7.17 -7.98 5.08
C GLY A 77 6.83 -6.85 6.05
N LYS A 78 6.00 -5.90 5.60
CA LYS A 78 5.53 -4.73 6.33
C LYS A 78 4.21 -4.24 5.76
N GLU A 79 3.54 -3.43 6.58
CA GLU A 79 2.34 -2.72 6.18
C GLU A 79 2.64 -1.75 5.03
N ILE A 80 1.80 -1.76 4.00
CA ILE A 80 1.86 -0.90 2.82
C ILE A 80 0.44 -0.39 2.48
N GLY A 81 0.30 0.47 1.48
CA GLY A 81 -1.01 0.95 1.05
C GLY A 81 -0.95 1.56 -0.34
N GLY A 82 -1.77 1.06 -1.26
CA GLY A 82 -1.53 1.29 -2.68
C GLY A 82 -2.40 0.49 -3.63
N LEU A 83 -2.10 0.65 -4.92
CA LEU A 83 -2.73 -0.11 -6.02
C LEU A 83 -1.82 -1.27 -6.41
N VAL A 84 -2.42 -2.44 -6.53
CA VAL A 84 -1.73 -3.65 -6.99
C VAL A 84 -1.66 -3.67 -8.51
N SER A 85 -0.58 -4.24 -9.02
CA SER A 85 -0.40 -4.54 -10.44
C SER A 85 0.34 -5.85 -10.61
N PHE A 86 0.10 -6.54 -11.72
CA PHE A 86 0.78 -7.77 -12.07
C PHE A 86 0.63 -8.07 -13.56
N ASN A 87 1.50 -8.92 -14.08
CA ASN A 87 1.37 -9.46 -15.43
C ASN A 87 0.51 -10.73 -15.42
N LEU A 88 -0.37 -10.82 -16.41
CA LEU A 88 -1.06 -12.05 -16.80
C LEU A 88 -0.30 -12.65 -17.99
N ASP A 89 0.57 -13.62 -17.72
CA ASP A 89 1.42 -14.21 -18.75
C ASP A 89 0.63 -15.20 -19.62
N SER A 90 -0.32 -15.91 -19.02
CA SER A 90 -1.22 -16.84 -19.69
C SER A 90 -2.57 -16.88 -19.01
N VAL A 91 -3.64 -16.80 -19.79
CA VAL A 91 -5.04 -16.83 -19.34
C VAL A 91 -5.89 -17.67 -20.29
N SER A 92 -6.98 -18.22 -19.77
CA SER A 92 -8.08 -18.81 -20.53
C SER A 92 -9.20 -17.77 -20.77
N ALA A 93 -10.13 -18.08 -21.68
CA ALA A 93 -11.31 -17.23 -21.92
C ALA A 93 -12.23 -17.07 -20.68
N THR A 94 -12.15 -18.00 -19.73
CA THR A 94 -12.96 -18.01 -18.50
C THR A 94 -12.17 -17.58 -17.27
N THR A 95 -10.90 -17.21 -17.42
CA THR A 95 -10.05 -16.83 -16.29
C THR A 95 -10.66 -15.60 -15.61
N SER A 96 -10.98 -15.76 -14.34
CA SER A 96 -11.35 -14.68 -13.43
C SER A 96 -10.55 -14.84 -12.14
N LEU A 97 -10.24 -13.72 -11.50
CA LEU A 97 -9.46 -13.67 -10.27
C LEU A 97 -10.20 -12.87 -9.21
N ALA A 98 -9.75 -13.02 -7.96
CA ALA A 98 -10.12 -12.11 -6.89
C ALA A 98 -8.90 -11.72 -6.05
N LEU A 99 -8.90 -10.51 -5.51
CA LEU A 99 -7.86 -10.01 -4.60
C LEU A 99 -8.42 -9.85 -3.19
N SER A 100 -7.71 -10.37 -2.20
CA SER A 100 -8.01 -10.19 -0.78
C SER A 100 -6.85 -9.51 -0.05
N PHE A 101 -7.17 -8.53 0.78
CA PHE A 101 -6.19 -7.63 1.42
C PHE A 101 -6.33 -7.67 2.95
N THR A 102 -5.24 -7.92 3.67
CA THR A 102 -5.27 -7.97 5.14
C THR A 102 -3.97 -7.40 5.75
N GLU A 103 -4.08 -6.78 6.91
CA GLU A 103 -2.93 -6.27 7.67
C GLU A 103 -2.29 -7.36 8.55
N SER A 104 -3.10 -8.32 9.01
CA SER A 104 -2.69 -9.36 9.96
C SER A 104 -2.87 -10.76 9.38
N PRO A 105 -1.91 -11.67 9.63
CA PRO A 105 -1.98 -13.03 9.12
C PRO A 105 -3.19 -13.83 9.66
N MET A 106 -3.74 -13.42 10.80
CA MET A 106 -4.90 -14.07 11.42
C MET A 106 -6.20 -13.90 10.63
N PHE A 107 -6.27 -12.92 9.73
CA PHE A 107 -7.49 -12.59 8.97
C PHE A 107 -7.40 -12.96 7.48
N ILE A 108 -6.30 -13.58 7.04
CA ILE A 108 -6.12 -13.97 5.64
C ILE A 108 -7.20 -14.98 5.24
N ARG A 109 -8.02 -14.59 4.26
CA ARG A 109 -9.14 -15.37 3.73
C ARG A 109 -9.22 -15.17 2.22
N SER A 110 -9.59 -16.21 1.48
CA SER A 110 -9.78 -16.14 0.03
C SER A 110 -11.05 -15.40 -0.41
N TYR A 111 -11.98 -15.15 0.52
CA TYR A 111 -13.31 -14.59 0.22
C TYR A 111 -13.60 -13.25 0.91
N ALA A 112 -12.69 -12.74 1.74
CA ALA A 112 -12.87 -11.46 2.40
C ALA A 112 -11.55 -10.76 2.73
N SER A 113 -11.51 -9.45 2.45
CA SER A 113 -10.49 -8.51 2.90
C SER A 113 -10.87 -7.90 4.24
N ASP A 114 -9.94 -7.21 4.87
CA ASP A 114 -10.28 -6.31 5.97
C ASP A 114 -11.19 -5.17 5.50
N ASP A 115 -12.06 -4.65 6.37
CA ASP A 115 -12.96 -3.57 6.02
C ASP A 115 -12.21 -2.25 5.77
N SER A 116 -12.38 -1.67 4.58
CA SER A 116 -11.84 -0.39 4.13
C SER A 116 -12.84 0.75 4.16
N SER A 117 -14.15 0.48 4.21
CA SER A 117 -15.16 1.55 4.27
C SER A 117 -15.98 1.52 5.54
N TYR A 118 -16.78 0.47 5.70
CA TYR A 118 -17.72 0.34 6.81
C TYR A 118 -17.34 -0.87 7.69
N PRO A 119 -17.25 -0.72 9.02
CA PRO A 119 -16.89 -1.84 9.89
C PRO A 119 -18.04 -2.83 10.03
N ALA A 120 -17.78 -4.10 9.77
CA ALA A 120 -18.64 -5.21 10.14
C ALA A 120 -17.99 -6.04 11.25
N ALA A 121 -18.80 -6.55 12.18
CA ALA A 121 -18.30 -7.34 13.32
C ALA A 121 -17.52 -8.60 12.87
N ASN A 122 -17.88 -9.15 11.70
CA ASN A 122 -17.22 -10.30 11.10
C ASN A 122 -16.09 -9.92 10.13
N THR A 123 -15.81 -8.63 9.94
CA THR A 123 -14.78 -8.09 9.02
C THR A 123 -14.97 -8.53 7.56
N THR A 124 -16.21 -8.55 7.07
CA THR A 124 -16.52 -8.96 5.69
C THR A 124 -17.41 -7.97 4.93
N PHE A 125 -17.44 -6.69 5.32
CA PHE A 125 -18.30 -5.72 4.63
C PHE A 125 -17.86 -5.55 3.17
N ASP A 126 -16.56 -5.40 2.92
CA ASP A 126 -16.04 -5.11 1.57
C ASP A 126 -15.76 -6.37 0.74
N THR A 127 -15.69 -7.55 1.35
CA THR A 127 -15.32 -8.83 0.70
C THR A 127 -14.00 -8.76 -0.12
N VAL A 128 -13.95 -9.29 -1.35
CA VAL A 128 -12.76 -9.31 -2.23
C VAL A 128 -12.94 -8.41 -3.44
N PHE A 129 -11.82 -7.98 -4.04
CA PHE A 129 -11.86 -7.29 -5.32
C PHE A 129 -12.00 -8.32 -6.44
N HIS A 130 -13.17 -8.40 -7.07
CA HIS A 130 -13.38 -9.30 -8.21
C HIS A 130 -12.77 -8.75 -9.50
N ILE A 131 -12.06 -9.61 -10.21
CA ILE A 131 -11.48 -9.36 -11.54
C ILE A 131 -12.16 -10.36 -12.50
N PRO A 132 -13.31 -9.99 -13.10
CA PRO A 132 -14.10 -10.91 -13.90
C PRO A 132 -13.44 -11.24 -15.24
N ALA A 133 -13.83 -12.38 -15.81
CA ALA A 133 -13.54 -12.72 -17.19
C ALA A 133 -14.32 -11.81 -18.17
N PRO A 134 -13.86 -11.61 -19.41
CA PRO A 134 -12.61 -12.14 -19.97
C PRO A 134 -11.40 -11.30 -19.55
N LEU A 135 -10.33 -11.98 -19.15
CA LEU A 135 -9.01 -11.35 -19.00
C LEU A 135 -8.18 -11.57 -20.26
N SER A 136 -7.30 -10.61 -20.55
CA SER A 136 -6.32 -10.68 -21.64
C SER A 136 -4.91 -10.78 -21.06
N PRO A 137 -3.99 -11.50 -21.73
CA PRO A 137 -2.59 -11.45 -21.34
C PRO A 137 -2.05 -10.01 -21.36
N GLY A 138 -1.12 -9.71 -20.45
CA GLY A 138 -0.48 -8.40 -20.34
C GLY A 138 -0.48 -7.82 -18.93
N TYR A 139 -0.06 -6.56 -18.83
CA TYR A 139 0.03 -5.85 -17.56
C TYR A 139 -1.34 -5.37 -17.09
N TRP A 140 -1.75 -5.84 -15.93
CA TRP A 140 -3.00 -5.47 -15.28
C TRP A 140 -2.73 -4.54 -14.10
N VAL A 141 -3.55 -3.50 -13.97
CA VAL A 141 -3.47 -2.52 -12.88
C VAL A 141 -4.83 -2.41 -12.19
N GLN A 142 -4.80 -2.47 -10.88
CA GLN A 142 -5.97 -2.27 -10.04
C GLN A 142 -6.61 -0.89 -10.31
N PRO A 143 -7.93 -0.80 -10.55
CA PRO A 143 -8.62 0.47 -10.72
C PRO A 143 -8.50 1.36 -9.48
N ALA A 144 -8.22 2.65 -9.69
CA ALA A 144 -7.95 3.59 -8.61
C ALA A 144 -9.06 3.69 -7.55
N PHE A 145 -10.33 3.55 -7.95
CA PHE A 145 -11.45 3.57 -6.99
C PHE A 145 -11.38 2.43 -5.98
N SER A 146 -10.78 1.30 -6.34
CA SER A 146 -10.69 0.14 -5.46
C SER A 146 -9.46 0.16 -4.55
N LEU A 147 -8.74 1.30 -4.48
CA LEU A 147 -7.53 1.47 -3.68
C LEU A 147 -7.67 0.87 -2.28
N ARG A 148 -6.63 0.17 -1.82
CA ARG A 148 -6.54 -0.34 -0.44
C ARG A 148 -5.49 0.45 0.32
N GLY A 149 -5.92 1.06 1.41
CA GLY A 149 -5.12 2.04 2.12
C GLY A 149 -4.15 1.49 3.16
N GLY A 150 -4.40 0.27 3.64
CA GLY A 150 -3.53 -0.50 4.52
C GLY A 150 -3.69 -1.98 4.19
N PHE A 151 -2.58 -2.65 3.91
CA PHE A 151 -2.45 -4.11 3.92
C PHE A 151 -0.98 -4.52 4.00
N ARG A 152 -0.70 -5.71 4.52
CA ARG A 152 0.61 -6.37 4.44
C ARG A 152 0.55 -7.64 3.61
N TYR A 153 -0.59 -8.32 3.64
CA TYR A 153 -0.81 -9.58 2.95
C TYR A 153 -1.80 -9.38 1.81
N LEU A 154 -1.40 -9.84 0.63
CA LEU A 154 -2.22 -9.86 -0.58
C LEU A 154 -2.45 -11.31 -1.00
N SER A 155 -3.70 -11.73 -1.10
CA SER A 155 -4.05 -13.02 -1.69
C SER A 155 -4.61 -12.84 -3.08
N ILE A 156 -4.13 -13.66 -4.02
CA ILE A 156 -4.65 -13.75 -5.39
C ILE A 156 -5.34 -15.11 -5.54
N VAL A 157 -6.62 -15.08 -5.84
CA VAL A 157 -7.50 -16.25 -5.86
C VAL A 157 -7.99 -16.50 -7.27
N LEU A 158 -7.86 -17.75 -7.76
CA LEU A 158 -8.45 -18.17 -9.02
C LEU A 158 -9.94 -18.45 -8.81
N THR A 159 -10.80 -17.65 -9.44
CA THR A 159 -12.26 -17.79 -9.37
C THR A 159 -12.88 -18.29 -10.66
N ASP A 160 -12.05 -18.74 -11.62
CA ASP A 160 -12.51 -19.38 -12.85
C ASP A 160 -13.35 -20.64 -12.51
N PRO A 161 -14.65 -20.69 -12.92
CA PRO A 161 -15.50 -21.84 -12.68
C PRO A 161 -14.95 -23.16 -13.25
N ASN A 162 -14.19 -23.08 -14.36
CA ASN A 162 -13.57 -24.24 -15.01
C ASN A 162 -12.20 -24.59 -14.40
N GLY A 163 -11.65 -23.71 -13.55
CA GLY A 163 -10.33 -23.90 -12.93
C GLY A 163 -9.18 -23.97 -13.93
N ALA A 164 -9.31 -23.33 -15.10
CA ALA A 164 -8.25 -23.33 -16.10
C ALA A 164 -6.97 -22.66 -15.54
N PRO A 165 -5.77 -23.11 -15.93
CA PRO A 165 -4.53 -22.53 -15.43
C PRO A 165 -4.37 -21.05 -15.83
N VAL A 166 -3.95 -20.23 -14.86
CA VAL A 166 -3.52 -18.84 -15.05
C VAL A 166 -2.06 -18.70 -14.62
N THR A 167 -1.25 -17.99 -15.40
CA THR A 167 0.15 -17.70 -15.05
C THR A 167 0.32 -16.22 -14.79
N ILE A 168 0.92 -15.88 -13.65
CA ILE A 168 1.06 -14.52 -13.13
C ILE A 168 2.54 -14.24 -12.85
N SER A 169 3.01 -13.04 -13.17
CA SER A 169 4.35 -12.54 -12.81
C SER A 169 4.31 -11.07 -12.39
N ASN A 170 5.43 -10.52 -11.93
CA ASN A 170 5.58 -9.08 -11.67
C ASN A 170 4.52 -8.48 -10.74
N VAL A 171 4.19 -9.18 -9.65
CA VAL A 171 3.25 -8.66 -8.65
C VAL A 171 3.91 -7.56 -7.85
N SER A 172 3.34 -6.36 -7.89
CA SER A 172 3.84 -5.20 -7.16
C SER A 172 2.71 -4.31 -6.67
N ALA A 173 3.01 -3.43 -5.70
CA ALA A 173 2.09 -2.41 -5.24
C ALA A 173 2.71 -1.01 -5.37
N ALA A 174 1.96 -0.09 -5.96
CA ALA A 174 2.31 1.32 -6.03
C ALA A 174 1.81 2.05 -4.78
N ILE A 175 2.75 2.49 -3.94
CA ILE A 175 2.49 3.21 -2.69
C ILE A 175 1.75 4.51 -2.96
N SER A 176 0.58 4.64 -2.33
CA SER A 176 -0.31 5.80 -2.50
C SER A 176 -0.08 6.90 -1.45
N PHE A 177 0.46 6.56 -0.28
CA PHE A 177 0.65 7.51 0.81
C PHE A 177 1.88 8.40 0.63
N ALA A 178 1.88 9.51 1.37
CA ALA A 178 2.83 10.62 1.30
C ALA A 178 3.20 11.00 -0.14
N PRO A 179 2.21 11.39 -0.98
CA PRO A 179 2.42 11.57 -2.43
C PRO A 179 3.41 12.69 -2.78
N HIS A 180 3.64 13.62 -1.86
CA HIS A 180 4.56 14.75 -2.00
C HIS A 180 6.02 14.39 -1.62
N ILE A 181 6.26 13.18 -1.12
CA ILE A 181 7.59 12.71 -0.70
C ILE A 181 8.06 11.64 -1.68
N GLU A 182 9.14 11.93 -2.40
CA GLU A 182 9.79 10.97 -3.31
C GLU A 182 10.51 9.87 -2.53
N ASN A 183 11.49 10.24 -1.70
CA ASN A 183 12.17 9.32 -0.81
C ASN A 183 11.41 9.19 0.51
N LEU A 184 10.57 8.16 0.61
CA LEU A 184 9.77 7.89 1.81
C LEU A 184 10.61 7.66 3.09
N ARG A 185 11.90 7.34 2.96
CA ARG A 185 12.80 7.17 4.11
C ARG A 185 13.50 8.45 4.56
N ALA A 186 13.39 9.54 3.80
CA ALA A 186 14.05 10.83 4.08
C ALA A 186 13.30 11.61 5.18
N TYR A 187 13.17 11.02 6.37
CA TYR A 187 12.59 11.70 7.52
C TYR A 187 13.48 12.84 7.99
N ALA A 188 12.87 14.02 8.21
CA ALA A 188 13.56 15.18 8.77
C ALA A 188 13.70 15.09 10.30
N GLY A 189 12.68 14.55 10.97
CA GLY A 189 12.67 14.34 12.41
C GLY A 189 13.18 12.95 12.78
N TYR A 190 13.90 12.87 13.89
CA TYR A 190 14.38 11.63 14.48
C TYR A 190 14.26 11.69 16.00
N PHE A 191 14.03 10.52 16.60
CA PHE A 191 13.97 10.35 18.04
C PHE A 191 14.59 8.98 18.36
N TYR A 192 15.38 8.92 19.42
CA TYR A 192 15.92 7.67 19.94
C TYR A 192 16.04 7.77 21.45
N ALA A 193 15.35 6.88 22.15
CA ALA A 193 15.45 6.74 23.59
C ALA A 193 15.35 5.27 23.98
N LYS A 194 16.14 4.88 24.98
CA LYS A 194 16.05 3.58 25.62
C LYS A 194 15.23 3.69 26.90
N ASP A 195 14.35 2.72 27.12
CA ASP A 195 13.75 2.49 28.43
C ASP A 195 14.58 1.43 29.17
N PRO A 196 15.29 1.78 30.25
CA PRO A 196 16.15 0.83 30.96
C PRO A 196 15.37 -0.17 31.82
N THR A 197 14.07 0.03 32.01
CA THR A 197 13.24 -0.76 32.94
C THR A 197 12.17 -1.59 32.24
N PHE A 198 11.83 -1.24 30.99
CA PHE A 198 10.91 -2.01 30.17
C PHE A 198 11.63 -3.19 29.49
N HIS A 199 10.95 -4.31 29.32
CA HIS A 199 11.53 -5.52 28.72
C HIS A 199 11.97 -5.32 27.27
N ASP A 200 11.34 -4.37 26.56
CA ASP A 200 11.76 -3.91 25.25
C ASP A 200 12.42 -2.54 25.38
N HIS A 201 13.74 -2.53 25.48
CA HIS A 201 14.50 -1.31 25.73
C HIS A 201 14.29 -0.23 24.64
N ASP A 202 13.92 -0.61 23.43
CA ASP A 202 13.71 0.35 22.33
C ASP A 202 12.23 0.76 22.16
N PHE A 203 11.34 0.35 23.07
CA PHE A 203 9.90 0.60 22.98
C PHE A 203 9.55 2.07 22.73
N LEU A 204 10.23 3.01 23.40
CA LEU A 204 10.00 4.45 23.23
C LEU A 204 10.32 4.96 21.82
N THR A 205 11.16 4.24 21.08
CA THR A 205 11.57 4.58 19.71
C THR A 205 10.72 3.86 18.66
N LYS A 206 10.10 2.73 19.02
CA LYS A 206 9.27 1.91 18.15
C LYS A 206 7.89 2.56 17.91
N GLY A 207 7.82 3.68 17.20
CA GLY A 207 6.51 4.13 16.72
C GLY A 207 6.36 5.53 16.16
N GLY A 208 5.15 5.78 15.65
CA GLY A 208 4.62 7.09 15.29
C GLY A 208 4.84 7.46 13.83
N SER A 209 6.09 7.68 13.42
CA SER A 209 6.42 8.31 12.12
C SER A 209 5.80 7.58 10.92
N PHE A 210 5.89 6.25 10.91
CA PHE A 210 5.36 5.45 9.82
C PHE A 210 3.81 5.50 9.74
N ALA A 211 3.13 5.51 10.89
CA ALA A 211 1.68 5.65 10.92
C ALA A 211 1.23 7.04 10.43
N PHE A 212 1.94 8.11 10.79
CA PHE A 212 1.65 9.44 10.22
C PHE A 212 1.89 9.49 8.71
N GLN A 213 2.95 8.83 8.24
CA GLN A 213 3.25 8.76 6.81
C GLN A 213 2.15 8.04 6.03
N THR A 214 1.69 6.88 6.50
CA THR A 214 0.62 6.11 5.83
C THR A 214 -0.73 6.85 5.85
N ASN A 215 -0.98 7.64 6.89
CA ASN A 215 -2.17 8.50 7.01
C ASN A 215 -2.12 9.80 6.19
N THR A 216 -1.02 10.08 5.49
CA THR A 216 -0.93 11.24 4.59
C THR A 216 -1.28 10.80 3.18
N VAL A 217 -2.47 11.11 2.68
CA VAL A 217 -3.02 10.54 1.44
C VAL A 217 -3.25 11.59 0.34
N PRO A 218 -3.33 11.19 -0.95
CA PRO A 218 -3.69 12.09 -2.03
C PRO A 218 -5.14 12.58 -1.93
N LEU A 219 -5.40 13.75 -2.49
CA LEU A 219 -6.69 14.45 -2.39
C LEU A 219 -7.89 13.59 -2.83
N ASN A 220 -7.73 12.82 -3.91
CA ASN A 220 -8.82 12.08 -4.56
C ASN A 220 -8.82 10.59 -4.19
N THR A 221 -8.47 10.30 -2.95
CA THR A 221 -8.40 8.93 -2.44
C THR A 221 -9.20 8.74 -1.16
N GLY A 222 -10.18 9.60 -0.92
CA GLY A 222 -11.04 9.49 0.25
C GLY A 222 -12.02 8.33 0.14
N ARG A 223 -12.47 7.84 1.29
CA ARG A 223 -13.58 6.89 1.36
C ARG A 223 -14.86 7.54 0.81
N MET A 224 -15.56 6.84 -0.08
CA MET A 224 -16.83 7.31 -0.65
C MET A 224 -17.93 7.37 0.41
N VAL A 225 -18.67 8.47 0.43
CA VAL A 225 -19.88 8.67 1.24
C VAL A 225 -20.95 9.25 0.31
N PRO A 226 -22.15 8.63 0.20
CA PRO A 226 -22.62 7.41 0.88
C PRO A 226 -21.74 6.19 0.55
N PHE A 227 -21.70 5.22 1.49
CA PHE A 227 -20.90 4.01 1.32
C PHE A 227 -21.44 3.15 0.19
N GLU A 228 -20.56 2.40 -0.45
CA GLU A 228 -20.94 1.32 -1.37
C GLU A 228 -21.77 0.26 -0.63
N SER A 229 -22.52 -0.53 -1.41
CA SER A 229 -23.23 -1.68 -0.86
C SER A 229 -22.26 -2.71 -0.28
N ALA A 230 -22.74 -3.48 0.72
CA ALA A 230 -21.99 -4.61 1.25
C ALA A 230 -21.55 -5.54 0.10
N GLY A 231 -20.27 -5.91 0.10
CA GLY A 231 -19.56 -6.59 -0.98
C GLY A 231 -18.63 -5.67 -1.78
N HIS A 232 -18.72 -4.35 -1.58
CA HIS A 232 -18.00 -3.38 -2.40
C HIS A 232 -17.42 -2.24 -1.55
N TRP A 233 -16.43 -1.53 -2.12
CA TRP A 233 -15.88 -0.31 -1.57
C TRP A 233 -15.42 0.62 -2.68
N ALA A 234 -15.35 1.92 -2.36
CA ALA A 234 -14.79 2.93 -3.24
C ALA A 234 -13.99 3.95 -2.42
N ASN A 235 -12.74 4.17 -2.80
CA ASN A 235 -11.77 5.08 -2.19
C ASN A 235 -11.29 6.13 -3.20
N ASN A 236 -12.21 6.74 -3.93
CA ASN A 236 -11.97 7.81 -4.92
C ASN A 236 -12.69 9.13 -4.59
N ALA A 237 -13.18 9.31 -3.36
CA ALA A 237 -13.80 10.56 -2.97
C ALA A 237 -12.76 11.70 -2.89
N THR A 238 -13.22 12.92 -3.16
CA THR A 238 -12.42 14.13 -2.99
C THR A 238 -12.44 14.55 -1.51
N LEU A 239 -11.26 14.61 -0.88
CA LEU A 239 -11.10 14.89 0.55
C LEU A 239 -11.12 16.37 0.91
N GLY A 240 -10.97 17.26 -0.07
CA GLY A 240 -10.89 18.70 0.17
C GLY A 240 -10.53 19.46 -1.10
N VAL A 241 -10.02 20.69 -0.94
CA VAL A 241 -9.68 21.59 -2.06
C VAL A 241 -8.20 21.53 -2.49
N ALA A 242 -7.32 21.05 -1.62
CA ALA A 242 -5.88 20.91 -1.87
C ALA A 242 -5.31 19.75 -1.04
N GLY A 243 -4.28 19.07 -1.55
CA GLY A 243 -3.62 17.95 -0.87
C GLY A 243 -2.11 18.15 -0.70
N PRO A 244 -1.40 17.21 -0.04
CA PRO A 244 -1.93 15.98 0.57
C PRO A 244 -2.80 16.25 1.81
N ILE A 245 -3.58 15.25 2.22
CA ILE A 245 -4.49 15.33 3.37
C ILE A 245 -4.05 14.32 4.43
N ILE A 246 -4.08 14.71 5.71
CA ILE A 246 -3.93 13.78 6.83
C ILE A 246 -5.31 13.23 7.20
N VAL A 247 -5.46 11.92 7.25
CA VAL A 247 -6.70 11.22 7.62
C VAL A 247 -6.56 10.52 8.97
N ASP A 248 -7.69 10.15 9.58
CA ASP A 248 -7.74 9.41 10.86
C ASP A 248 -7.11 8.01 10.76
N GLY A 249 -7.38 7.33 9.65
CA GLY A 249 -6.96 5.97 9.41
C GLY A 249 -6.84 5.70 7.93
N ALA A 250 -5.62 5.35 7.49
CA ALA A 250 -5.27 5.11 6.10
C ALA A 250 -6.05 3.92 5.52
N LYS A 251 -6.32 2.90 6.36
CA LYS A 251 -7.08 1.70 6.02
C LYS A 251 -8.57 1.97 5.80
N ARG A 252 -9.29 2.38 6.86
CA ARG A 252 -10.76 2.32 6.92
C ARG A 252 -11.45 3.69 6.81
N ASP A 253 -10.90 4.72 7.42
CA ASP A 253 -11.64 5.98 7.55
C ASP A 253 -11.41 6.92 6.39
N ARG A 254 -10.16 7.02 5.89
CA ARG A 254 -9.74 7.83 4.73
C ARG A 254 -10.60 9.08 4.57
N HIS A 255 -10.76 9.83 5.65
CA HIS A 255 -11.59 11.01 5.77
C HIS A 255 -10.88 12.04 6.66
N VAL A 256 -11.15 13.31 6.43
CA VAL A 256 -10.56 14.40 7.21
C VAL A 256 -11.08 14.33 8.65
N GLN A 257 -10.17 14.34 9.62
CA GLN A 257 -10.51 14.62 11.01
C GLN A 257 -10.62 16.15 11.18
N PRO A 258 -11.77 16.72 11.61
CA PRO A 258 -11.79 18.10 12.07
C PRO A 258 -10.91 18.17 13.32
N LYS A 259 -9.77 18.87 13.23
CA LYS A 259 -8.94 19.11 14.41
C LYS A 259 -9.73 20.02 15.36
N VAL A 260 -10.02 19.54 16.56
CA VAL A 260 -10.37 20.41 17.68
C VAL A 260 -9.15 21.32 17.88
N SER A 261 -9.33 22.61 17.66
CA SER A 261 -8.38 23.63 18.08
C SER A 261 -8.24 23.53 19.60
N LEU A 262 -7.06 23.12 20.07
CA LEU A 262 -6.64 23.27 21.46
C LEU A 262 -6.46 24.75 21.80
#